data_AF-A0A7S1RUM6-F1
#
_entry.id   AF-A0A7S1RUM6-F1
#
_cell.length_a   1.000
_cell.length_b   1.000
_cell.length_c   1.000
_cell.angle_alpha   90.00
_cell.angle_beta   90.00
_cell.angle_gamma   90.00
#
_symmetry.space_group_name_H-M   'P 1'
#
loop_
_entity.id
_entity.type
_entity.pdbx_description
1 polymer ?
#
loop_
_entity_poly.entity_id
_entity_poly.type
_entity_poly.pdbx_seq_one_letter_code
_entity_poly.pdbx_strand_id
1 'polypeptide(L)'
;RGPAAPYLSQCASGPNVEQDKFEERREFWDLLDQDGDTFPRKPDSAEATVAIESIKAEKDAEAVAKIMRSHPDAPGVQEAGLTRFGGLFGQARDGADLPGLTCEALMPTINAGMRAHLPDPGVQRAGCAALRGLAMAPGQLPLMRDAGAIEVAVAALTAQYKDKEVALAANGAFWAMAQAAGKNSPEVATMRTAGVIDVMLKVMQHHAWDQTLVGKMRVVLPFIQED
;
A
#
# COMPACT_ATOMS: atom_id res chain seq x y z
N ARG A 1 -10.15 39.75 3.59
CA ARG A 1 -11.34 38.95 3.93
C ARG A 1 -11.17 37.61 3.25
N GLY A 2 -11.03 36.52 4.00
CA GLY A 2 -10.71 35.21 3.43
C GLY A 2 -11.83 34.65 2.53
N PRO A 3 -11.54 33.64 1.71
CA PRO A 3 -12.46 33.12 0.70
C PRO A 3 -13.75 32.52 1.29
N ALA A 4 -13.76 32.12 2.55
CA ALA A 4 -14.94 31.58 3.26
C ALA A 4 -15.88 32.67 3.85
N ALA A 5 -15.49 33.95 3.84
CA ALA A 5 -16.27 35.02 4.46
C ALA A 5 -17.68 35.23 3.85
N PRO A 6 -17.91 35.08 2.53
CA PRO A 6 -19.25 35.18 1.96
C PRO A 6 -20.16 34.01 2.36
N TYR A 7 -19.61 32.80 2.45
CA TYR A 7 -20.36 31.59 2.81
C TYR A 7 -20.86 31.64 4.26
N LEU A 8 -19.98 32.06 5.18
CA LEU A 8 -20.35 32.30 6.58
C LEU A 8 -21.39 33.42 6.73
N SER A 9 -21.42 34.39 5.81
CA SER A 9 -22.44 35.46 5.81
C SER A 9 -23.82 34.96 5.38
N GLN A 10 -23.90 33.92 4.54
CA GLN A 10 -25.17 33.32 4.11
C GLN A 10 -25.81 32.47 5.22
N CYS A 11 -24.98 31.82 6.04
CA CYS A 11 -25.43 31.07 7.22
C CYS A 11 -25.78 31.96 8.43
N ALA A 12 -25.47 33.27 8.38
CA ALA A 12 -25.71 34.19 9.49
C ALA A 12 -27.21 34.52 9.71
N SER A 13 -28.06 34.24 8.72
CA SER A 13 -29.50 34.59 8.73
C SER A 13 -30.40 33.53 9.38
N GLY A 14 -29.83 32.47 9.97
CA GLY A 14 -30.58 31.37 10.57
C GLY A 14 -31.12 30.35 9.56
N PRO A 15 -31.91 29.36 10.00
CA PRO A 15 -32.22 28.14 9.23
C PRO A 15 -33.15 28.32 8.02
N ASN A 16 -33.66 29.54 7.76
CA ASN A 16 -34.54 29.85 6.63
C ASN A 16 -33.74 30.45 5.46
N VAL A 17 -32.76 29.71 4.96
CA VAL A 17 -32.16 30.02 3.66
C VAL A 17 -32.99 29.30 2.60
N GLU A 18 -33.68 30.06 1.74
CA GLU A 18 -34.35 29.49 0.57
C GLU A 18 -33.31 28.70 -0.24
N GLN A 19 -33.55 27.40 -0.44
CA GLN A 19 -32.61 26.46 -1.04
C GLN A 19 -32.13 26.93 -2.42
N ASP A 20 -32.98 27.66 -3.15
CA ASP A 20 -32.73 28.22 -4.49
C ASP A 20 -31.76 29.43 -4.49
N LYS A 21 -31.48 30.04 -3.33
CA LYS A 21 -30.53 31.16 -3.19
C LYS A 21 -29.14 30.72 -2.72
N PHE A 22 -28.94 29.41 -2.52
CA PHE A 22 -27.66 28.86 -2.12
C PHE A 22 -26.72 28.82 -3.34
N GLU A 23 -25.75 29.73 -3.39
CA GLU A 23 -24.70 29.68 -4.41
C GLU A 23 -23.79 28.47 -4.13
N GLU A 24 -24.09 27.32 -4.76
CA GLU A 24 -23.14 26.19 -4.86
C GLU A 24 -21.94 26.62 -5.70
N ARG A 25 -20.95 27.25 -5.07
CA ARG A 25 -19.65 27.54 -5.71
C ARG A 25 -18.84 26.25 -5.82
N ARG A 26 -19.28 25.31 -6.66
CA ARG A 26 -18.57 24.04 -6.97
C ARG A 26 -17.12 24.27 -7.36
N GLU A 27 -16.84 25.38 -8.03
CA GLU A 27 -15.49 25.83 -8.38
C GLU A 27 -14.54 25.92 -7.16
N PHE A 28 -15.06 26.18 -5.96
CA PHE A 28 -14.27 26.18 -4.72
C PHE A 28 -13.89 24.77 -4.26
N TRP A 29 -14.77 23.79 -4.50
CA TRP A 29 -14.52 22.38 -4.19
C TRP A 29 -13.63 21.73 -5.25
N ASP A 30 -13.80 22.10 -6.52
CA ASP A 30 -12.93 21.65 -7.61
C ASP A 30 -11.48 22.10 -7.41
N LEU A 31 -11.25 23.26 -6.78
CA LEU A 31 -9.90 23.72 -6.37
C LEU A 31 -9.30 22.88 -5.24
N LEU A 32 -10.12 22.29 -4.35
CA LEU A 32 -9.65 21.41 -3.29
C LEU A 32 -9.37 19.99 -3.79
N ASP A 33 -10.10 19.53 -4.82
CA ASP A 33 -9.88 18.23 -5.48
C ASP A 33 -8.73 18.26 -6.50
N GLN A 34 -8.32 19.44 -6.99
CA GLN A 34 -7.16 19.63 -7.86
C GLN A 34 -5.81 19.35 -7.17
N ASP A 35 -5.77 19.44 -5.84
CA ASP A 35 -4.60 19.11 -5.00
C ASP A 35 -4.56 17.62 -4.62
N GLY A 36 -5.24 16.76 -5.38
CA GLY A 36 -4.90 15.34 -5.40
C GLY A 36 -3.49 15.20 -5.99
N ASP A 37 -2.47 15.17 -5.12
CA ASP A 37 -1.04 14.98 -5.42
C ASP A 37 -0.85 13.70 -6.26
N THR A 38 -1.14 13.78 -7.57
CA THR A 38 -0.91 12.69 -8.51
C THR A 38 0.60 12.60 -8.69
N PHE A 39 1.18 11.55 -8.10
CA PHE A 39 2.61 11.31 -8.18
C PHE A 39 3.06 11.35 -9.66
N PRO A 40 3.92 12.32 -10.05
CA PRO A 40 4.28 12.49 -11.45
C PRO A 40 5.22 11.35 -11.88
N ARG A 41 4.65 10.36 -12.55
CA ARG A 41 5.40 9.21 -13.04
C ARG A 41 6.07 9.53 -14.37
N LYS A 42 7.38 9.29 -14.47
CA LYS A 42 8.07 9.32 -15.76
C LYS A 42 7.49 8.21 -16.66
N PRO A 43 7.18 8.49 -17.93
CA PRO A 43 6.72 7.45 -18.84
C PRO A 43 7.78 6.36 -19.01
N ASP A 44 7.34 5.11 -19.04
CA ASP A 44 8.20 3.95 -19.25
C ASP A 44 8.82 3.97 -20.66
N SER A 45 10.03 3.42 -20.80
CA SER A 45 10.65 3.23 -22.13
C SER A 45 9.85 2.22 -22.96
N ALA A 46 10.07 2.21 -24.27
CA ALA A 46 9.48 1.20 -25.15
C ALA A 46 9.90 -0.23 -24.72
N GLU A 47 11.16 -0.42 -24.29
CA GLU A 47 11.64 -1.70 -23.77
C GLU A 47 10.92 -2.10 -22.48
N ALA A 48 10.74 -1.15 -21.55
CA ALA A 48 10.02 -1.36 -20.31
C ALA A 48 8.54 -1.72 -20.56
N THR A 49 7.91 -1.12 -21.58
CA THR A 49 6.53 -1.44 -21.98
C THR A 49 6.40 -2.89 -22.45
N VAL A 50 7.34 -3.37 -23.28
CA VAL A 50 7.38 -4.77 -23.72
C VAL A 50 7.59 -5.72 -22.53
N ALA A 51 8.48 -5.35 -21.61
CA ALA A 51 8.71 -6.11 -20.38
C ALA A 51 7.44 -6.19 -19.51
N ILE A 52 6.69 -5.10 -19.34
CA ILE A 52 5.42 -5.07 -18.60
C ILE A 52 4.41 -6.04 -19.21
N GLU A 53 4.24 -6.05 -20.53
CA GLU A 53 3.32 -6.99 -21.19
C GLU A 53 3.75 -8.45 -21.00
N SER A 54 5.05 -8.74 -21.07
CA SER A 54 5.56 -10.09 -20.82
C SER A 54 5.28 -10.58 -19.39
N ILE A 55 5.38 -9.68 -18.39
CA ILE A 55 5.11 -10.00 -16.98
C ILE A 55 3.66 -10.40 -16.75
N LYS A 56 2.70 -9.74 -17.43
CA LYS A 56 1.27 -9.97 -17.18
C LYS A 56 0.83 -11.41 -17.44
N ALA A 57 1.41 -12.05 -18.47
CA ALA A 57 1.10 -13.42 -18.87
C ALA A 57 1.94 -14.49 -18.15
N GLU A 58 3.06 -14.09 -17.53
CA GLU A 58 4.03 -15.02 -16.95
C GLU A 58 3.49 -15.73 -15.71
N LYS A 59 3.63 -17.06 -15.64
CA LYS A 59 3.19 -17.87 -14.50
C LYS A 59 4.34 -18.21 -13.55
N ASP A 60 5.57 -18.22 -14.05
CA ASP A 60 6.76 -18.48 -13.25
C ASP A 60 7.18 -17.21 -12.51
N ALA A 61 7.15 -17.26 -11.17
CA ALA A 61 7.53 -16.15 -10.32
C ALA A 61 9.02 -15.81 -10.46
N GLU A 62 9.89 -16.78 -10.71
CA GLU A 62 11.33 -16.53 -10.91
C GLU A 62 11.59 -15.83 -12.25
N ALA A 63 10.83 -16.19 -13.30
CA ALA A 63 10.89 -15.49 -14.57
C ALA A 63 10.47 -14.02 -14.43
N VAL A 64 9.36 -13.74 -13.72
CA VAL A 64 8.95 -12.37 -13.38
C VAL A 64 10.05 -11.65 -12.60
N ALA A 65 10.63 -12.29 -11.57
CA ALA A 65 11.69 -11.71 -10.75
C ALA A 65 12.95 -11.36 -11.57
N LYS A 66 13.29 -12.19 -12.57
CA LYS A 66 14.41 -11.94 -13.48
C LYS A 66 14.15 -10.73 -14.39
N ILE A 67 12.93 -10.57 -14.89
CA ILE A 67 12.56 -9.40 -15.72
C ILE A 67 12.66 -8.12 -14.88
N MET A 68 12.13 -8.13 -13.64
CA MET A 68 12.25 -7.01 -12.72
C MET A 68 13.71 -6.65 -12.42
N ARG A 69 14.57 -7.63 -12.15
CA ARG A 69 16.01 -7.42 -11.93
C ARG A 69 16.75 -6.85 -13.14
N SER A 70 16.23 -7.11 -14.35
CA SER A 70 16.79 -6.57 -15.60
C SER A 70 16.36 -5.12 -15.87
N HIS A 71 15.34 -4.62 -15.17
CA HIS A 71 14.81 -3.26 -15.31
C HIS A 71 14.63 -2.58 -13.95
N PRO A 72 15.69 -2.44 -13.14
CA PRO A 72 15.57 -1.91 -11.78
C PRO A 72 15.06 -0.46 -11.74
N ASP A 73 15.40 0.33 -12.76
CA ASP A 73 15.07 1.76 -12.84
C ASP A 73 13.70 2.05 -13.47
N ALA A 74 12.98 1.02 -13.95
CA ALA A 74 11.68 1.17 -14.60
C ALA A 74 10.54 0.94 -13.60
N PRO A 75 9.91 2.01 -13.05
CA PRO A 75 8.89 1.86 -12.02
C PRO A 75 7.68 1.05 -12.52
N GLY A 76 7.28 1.19 -13.79
CA GLY A 76 6.19 0.40 -14.36
C GLY A 76 6.49 -1.09 -14.39
N VAL A 77 7.73 -1.49 -14.66
CA VAL A 77 8.16 -2.91 -14.61
C VAL A 77 8.13 -3.42 -13.17
N GLN A 78 8.60 -2.62 -12.20
CA GLN A 78 8.58 -3.01 -10.79
C GLN A 78 7.14 -3.17 -10.28
N GLU A 79 6.25 -2.21 -10.57
CA GLU A 79 4.83 -2.31 -10.20
C GLU A 79 4.16 -3.52 -10.85
N ALA A 80 4.37 -3.73 -12.16
CA ALA A 80 3.79 -4.86 -12.88
C ALA A 80 4.24 -6.20 -12.28
N GLY A 81 5.52 -6.34 -11.97
CA GLY A 81 6.08 -7.56 -11.37
C GLY A 81 5.54 -7.84 -9.97
N LEU A 82 5.50 -6.83 -9.10
CA LEU A 82 4.93 -6.95 -7.75
C LEU A 82 3.42 -7.26 -7.80
N THR A 83 2.69 -6.62 -8.72
CA THR A 83 1.27 -6.90 -8.96
C THR A 83 1.09 -8.34 -9.42
N ARG A 84 1.97 -8.82 -10.31
CA ARG A 84 1.93 -10.19 -10.80
C ARG A 84 2.18 -11.19 -9.68
N PHE A 85 3.14 -10.97 -8.79
CA PHE A 85 3.32 -11.80 -7.59
C PHE A 85 2.04 -11.89 -6.77
N GLY A 86 1.39 -10.77 -6.47
CA GLY A 86 0.09 -10.77 -5.77
C GLY A 86 -0.98 -11.61 -6.49
N GLY A 87 -1.04 -11.52 -7.83
CA GLY A 87 -1.93 -12.34 -8.65
C GLY A 87 -1.59 -13.84 -8.64
N LEU A 88 -0.30 -14.20 -8.61
CA LEU A 88 0.15 -15.59 -8.50
C LEU A 88 -0.19 -16.17 -7.12
N PHE A 89 -0.01 -15.42 -6.03
CA PHE A 89 -0.47 -15.84 -4.70
C PHE A 89 -1.98 -16.05 -4.65
N GLY A 90 -2.76 -15.19 -5.32
CA GLY A 90 -4.20 -15.36 -5.47
C GLY A 90 -4.55 -16.67 -6.18
N GLN A 91 -3.91 -16.95 -7.32
CA GLN A 91 -4.10 -18.20 -8.07
C GLN A 91 -3.70 -19.44 -7.26
N ALA A 92 -2.58 -19.38 -6.53
CA ALA A 92 -2.12 -20.47 -5.68
C ALA A 92 -3.11 -20.77 -4.55
N ARG A 93 -3.68 -19.73 -3.93
CA ARG A 93 -4.75 -19.87 -2.93
C ARG A 93 -6.00 -20.52 -3.52
N ASP A 94 -6.30 -20.22 -4.78
CA ASP A 94 -7.45 -20.80 -5.51
C ASP A 94 -7.15 -22.21 -6.07
N GLY A 95 -5.97 -22.79 -5.74
CA GLY A 95 -5.61 -24.19 -6.03
C GLY A 95 -4.68 -24.41 -7.21
N ALA A 96 -4.14 -23.34 -7.82
CA ALA A 96 -3.13 -23.49 -8.88
C ALA A 96 -1.80 -23.99 -8.31
N ASP A 97 -1.19 -24.98 -8.97
CA ASP A 97 0.18 -25.42 -8.66
C ASP A 97 1.19 -24.45 -9.30
N LEU A 98 1.70 -23.53 -8.49
CA LEU A 98 2.63 -22.47 -8.89
C LEU A 98 3.92 -22.58 -8.07
N PRO A 99 4.97 -23.24 -8.59
CA PRO A 99 6.24 -23.36 -7.89
C PRO A 99 6.95 -22.00 -7.78
N GLY A 100 7.86 -21.88 -6.81
CA GLY A 100 8.72 -20.68 -6.66
C GLY A 100 8.09 -19.50 -5.91
N LEU A 101 6.88 -19.66 -5.37
CA LEU A 101 6.23 -18.65 -4.51
C LEU A 101 6.73 -18.71 -3.06
N THR A 102 8.04 -18.61 -2.86
CA THR A 102 8.69 -18.65 -1.55
C THR A 102 9.33 -17.31 -1.19
N CYS A 103 9.52 -17.10 0.12
CA CYS A 103 10.21 -15.94 0.65
C CYS A 103 11.64 -15.83 0.11
N GLU A 104 12.37 -16.95 0.08
CA GLU A 104 13.76 -17.00 -0.42
C GLU A 104 13.89 -16.53 -1.87
N ALA A 105 12.97 -16.96 -2.74
CA ALA A 105 12.98 -16.58 -4.15
C ALA A 105 12.58 -15.10 -4.36
N LEU A 106 11.53 -14.65 -3.67
CA LEU A 106 10.88 -13.39 -4.02
C LEU A 106 11.31 -12.19 -3.18
N MET A 107 11.65 -12.37 -1.90
CA MET A 107 11.96 -11.24 -1.02
C MET A 107 13.13 -10.36 -1.49
N PRO A 108 14.24 -10.89 -2.05
CA PRO A 108 15.30 -10.04 -2.57
C PRO A 108 14.80 -9.06 -3.65
N THR A 109 13.94 -9.55 -4.54
CA THR A 109 13.36 -8.76 -5.63
C THR A 109 12.32 -7.77 -5.11
N ILE A 110 11.44 -8.21 -4.19
CA ILE A 110 10.44 -7.34 -3.57
C ILE A 110 11.11 -6.18 -2.83
N ASN A 111 12.11 -6.47 -1.99
CA ASN A 111 12.85 -5.47 -1.23
C ASN A 111 13.55 -4.48 -2.16
N ALA A 112 14.23 -4.97 -3.21
CA ALA A 112 14.92 -4.10 -4.16
C ALA A 112 13.94 -3.15 -4.88
N GLY A 113 12.85 -3.69 -5.42
CA GLY A 113 11.84 -2.92 -6.15
C GLY A 113 11.16 -1.86 -5.27
N MET A 114 10.71 -2.25 -4.08
CA MET A 114 10.04 -1.31 -3.16
C MET A 114 11.00 -0.22 -2.67
N ARG A 115 12.25 -0.55 -2.34
CA ARG A 115 13.24 0.43 -1.86
C ARG A 115 13.70 1.40 -2.94
N ALA A 116 13.89 0.92 -4.18
CA ALA A 116 14.32 1.77 -5.29
C ALA A 116 13.24 2.81 -5.68
N HIS A 117 11.97 2.50 -5.44
CA HIS A 117 10.83 3.31 -5.86
C HIS A 117 9.94 3.73 -4.68
N LEU A 118 10.54 4.04 -3.52
CA LEU A 118 9.82 4.53 -2.33
C LEU A 118 8.83 5.68 -2.59
N PRO A 119 9.13 6.65 -3.48
CA PRO A 119 8.19 7.73 -3.79
C PRO A 119 6.98 7.30 -4.63
N ASP A 120 7.01 6.14 -5.31
CA ASP A 120 5.96 5.68 -6.23
C ASP A 120 4.89 4.88 -5.47
N PRO A 121 3.67 5.42 -5.27
CA PRO A 121 2.60 4.74 -4.53
C PRO A 121 2.10 3.47 -5.23
N GLY A 122 2.17 3.40 -6.57
CA GLY A 122 1.80 2.21 -7.34
C GLY A 122 2.71 1.02 -7.01
N VAL A 123 4.02 1.25 -6.99
CA VAL A 123 5.02 0.24 -6.60
C VAL A 123 4.83 -0.17 -5.14
N GLN A 124 4.65 0.79 -4.23
CA GLN A 124 4.48 0.46 -2.80
C GLN A 124 3.22 -0.34 -2.52
N ARG A 125 2.08 0.03 -3.14
CA ARG A 125 0.82 -0.69 -3.02
C ARG A 125 0.94 -2.12 -3.54
N ALA A 126 1.53 -2.31 -4.73
CA ALA A 126 1.76 -3.62 -5.32
C ALA A 126 2.71 -4.47 -4.46
N GLY A 127 3.78 -3.86 -3.93
CA GLY A 127 4.73 -4.51 -3.04
C GLY A 127 4.09 -5.00 -1.74
N CYS A 128 3.32 -4.17 -1.06
CA CYS A 128 2.57 -4.57 0.13
C CYS A 128 1.55 -5.68 -0.17
N ALA A 129 0.92 -5.69 -1.34
CA ALA A 129 0.05 -6.79 -1.75
C ALA A 129 0.82 -8.11 -1.95
N ALA A 130 2.02 -8.07 -2.54
CA ALA A 130 2.89 -9.24 -2.67
C ALA A 130 3.35 -9.76 -1.30
N LEU A 131 3.75 -8.87 -0.38
CA LEU A 131 4.11 -9.23 1.00
C LEU A 131 2.95 -9.90 1.73
N ARG A 132 1.72 -9.39 1.55
CA ARG A 132 0.51 -10.03 2.09
C ARG A 132 0.33 -11.46 1.56
N GLY A 133 0.54 -11.66 0.26
CA GLY A 133 0.49 -12.98 -0.37
C GLY A 133 1.50 -13.96 0.25
N LEU A 134 2.76 -13.52 0.41
CA LEU A 134 3.79 -14.29 1.09
C LEU A 134 3.43 -14.62 2.55
N ALA A 135 2.90 -13.66 3.31
CA ALA A 135 2.53 -13.87 4.71
C ALA A 135 1.41 -14.91 4.88
N MET A 136 0.52 -15.03 3.88
CA MET A 136 -0.54 -16.03 3.86
C MET A 136 -0.04 -17.41 3.40
N ALA A 137 1.14 -17.50 2.81
CA ALA A 137 1.73 -18.77 2.40
C ALA A 137 2.29 -19.53 3.62
N PRO A 138 2.02 -20.85 3.74
CA PRO A 138 2.48 -21.63 4.90
C PRO A 138 4.00 -21.59 5.10
N GLY A 139 4.43 -21.38 6.34
CA GLY A 139 5.83 -21.48 6.75
C GLY A 139 6.75 -20.34 6.27
N GLN A 140 6.23 -19.32 5.59
CA GLN A 140 7.06 -18.22 5.06
C GLN A 140 7.36 -17.14 6.09
N LEU A 141 6.56 -17.02 7.15
CA LEU A 141 6.60 -15.87 8.05
C LEU A 141 7.95 -15.66 8.79
N PRO A 142 8.64 -16.69 9.32
CA PRO A 142 9.96 -16.50 9.93
C PRO A 142 11.01 -16.04 8.91
N LEU A 143 10.94 -16.56 7.68
CA LEU A 143 11.83 -16.16 6.59
C LEU A 143 11.57 -14.70 6.18
N MET A 144 10.30 -14.28 6.17
CA MET A 144 9.92 -12.90 5.88
C MET A 144 10.47 -11.94 6.93
N ARG A 145 10.39 -12.31 8.21
CA ARG A 145 11.00 -11.55 9.31
C ARG A 145 12.49 -11.41 9.10
N ASP A 146 13.20 -12.52 8.86
CA ASP A 146 14.65 -12.51 8.68
C ASP A 146 15.08 -11.75 7.41
N ALA A 147 14.24 -11.72 6.38
CA ALA A 147 14.44 -10.96 5.15
C ALA A 147 14.03 -9.47 5.25
N GLY A 148 13.54 -9.00 6.40
CA GLY A 148 13.18 -7.61 6.64
C GLY A 148 11.88 -7.14 5.97
N ALA A 149 10.92 -8.05 5.78
CA ALA A 149 9.63 -7.75 5.14
C ALA A 149 8.82 -6.69 5.90
N ILE A 150 8.88 -6.72 7.24
CA ILE A 150 8.15 -5.80 8.11
C ILE A 150 8.69 -4.38 7.94
N GLU A 151 10.00 -4.22 7.96
CA GLU A 151 10.72 -2.95 7.82
C GLU A 151 10.47 -2.33 6.44
N VAL A 152 10.40 -3.15 5.39
CA VAL A 152 10.10 -2.66 4.05
C VAL A 152 8.65 -2.18 3.93
N ALA A 153 7.68 -2.90 4.52
CA ALA A 153 6.30 -2.43 4.58
C ALA A 153 6.15 -1.15 5.43
N VAL A 154 6.89 -1.03 6.54
CA VAL A 154 6.92 0.20 7.36
C VAL A 154 7.53 1.36 6.58
N ALA A 155 8.63 1.15 5.86
CA ALA A 155 9.27 2.18 5.04
C ALA A 155 8.31 2.68 3.94
N ALA A 156 7.65 1.75 3.25
CA ALA A 156 6.64 2.04 2.24
C ALA A 156 5.51 2.91 2.80
N LEU A 157 4.91 2.48 3.93
CA LEU A 157 3.81 3.21 4.55
C LEU A 157 4.26 4.55 5.14
N THR A 158 5.49 4.64 5.64
CA THR A 158 6.04 5.89 6.19
C THR A 158 6.22 6.94 5.11
N ALA A 159 6.72 6.53 3.94
CA ALA A 159 6.88 7.40 2.78
C ALA A 159 5.52 7.82 2.18
N GLN A 160 4.56 6.90 2.12
CA GLN A 160 3.29 7.05 1.42
C GLN A 160 2.07 7.11 2.37
N TYR A 161 2.23 7.60 3.59
CA TYR A 161 1.15 7.58 4.60
C TYR A 161 -0.10 8.39 4.21
N LYS A 162 0.05 9.33 3.27
CA LYS A 162 -1.05 10.12 2.71
C LYS A 162 -1.82 9.36 1.63
N ASP A 163 -1.21 8.37 0.99
CA ASP A 163 -1.88 7.54 -0.01
C ASP A 163 -2.71 6.46 0.69
N LYS A 164 -4.02 6.56 0.52
CA LYS A 164 -4.99 5.63 1.12
C LYS A 164 -4.81 4.20 0.63
N GLU A 165 -4.50 4.00 -0.63
CA GLU A 165 -4.40 2.66 -1.22
C GLU A 165 -3.12 1.95 -0.75
N VAL A 166 -2.01 2.68 -0.62
CA VAL A 166 -0.79 2.16 0.03
C VAL A 166 -1.06 1.83 1.50
N ALA A 167 -1.79 2.69 2.21
CA ALA A 167 -2.17 2.44 3.61
C ALA A 167 -3.02 1.17 3.78
N LEU A 168 -4.01 0.96 2.91
CA LEU A 168 -4.83 -0.26 2.92
C LEU A 168 -4.01 -1.50 2.60
N ALA A 169 -3.13 -1.43 1.60
CA ALA A 169 -2.28 -2.55 1.21
C ALA A 169 -1.30 -2.93 2.34
N ALA A 170 -0.61 -1.96 2.92
CA ALA A 170 0.31 -2.17 4.03
C ALA A 170 -0.41 -2.73 5.27
N ASN A 171 -1.56 -2.16 5.64
CA ASN A 171 -2.39 -2.69 6.73
C ASN A 171 -2.81 -4.15 6.46
N GLY A 172 -3.15 -4.48 5.22
CA GLY A 172 -3.46 -5.86 4.83
C GLY A 172 -2.28 -6.83 4.98
N ALA A 173 -1.06 -6.38 4.70
CA ALA A 173 0.16 -7.15 4.92
C ALA A 173 0.42 -7.35 6.42
N PHE A 174 0.35 -6.28 7.21
CA PHE A 174 0.52 -6.36 8.68
C PHE A 174 -0.53 -7.27 9.32
N TRP A 175 -1.79 -7.19 8.89
CA TRP A 175 -2.84 -8.09 9.34
C TRP A 175 -2.53 -9.56 9.05
N ALA A 176 -2.12 -9.87 7.83
CA ALA A 176 -1.79 -11.24 7.45
C ALA A 176 -0.60 -11.78 8.26
N MET A 177 0.44 -10.96 8.45
CA MET A 177 1.58 -11.31 9.29
C MET A 177 1.17 -11.53 10.76
N ALA A 178 0.40 -10.61 11.34
CA ALA A 178 -0.04 -10.70 12.73
C ALA A 178 -1.00 -11.87 12.98
N GLN A 179 -1.87 -12.20 12.02
CA GLN A 179 -2.78 -13.35 12.11
C GLN A 179 -2.05 -14.69 12.01
N ALA A 180 -1.05 -14.77 11.13
CA ALA A 180 -0.22 -15.96 10.99
C ALA A 180 0.76 -16.12 12.17
N ALA A 181 1.10 -15.02 12.84
CA ALA A 181 1.97 -14.99 13.99
C ALA A 181 1.26 -15.42 15.29
N GLY A 182 2.01 -16.04 16.20
CA GLY A 182 1.57 -16.20 17.58
C GLY A 182 1.70 -14.88 18.36
N LYS A 183 0.87 -14.68 19.40
CA LYS A 183 0.87 -13.47 20.23
C LYS A 183 2.25 -13.08 20.79
N ASN A 184 3.02 -14.08 21.22
CA ASN A 184 4.37 -13.93 21.80
C ASN A 184 5.48 -14.33 20.82
N SER A 185 5.20 -14.23 19.53
CA SER A 185 6.14 -14.63 18.49
C SER A 185 7.20 -13.53 18.24
N PRO A 186 8.41 -13.91 17.78
CA PRO A 186 9.43 -12.95 17.38
C PRO A 186 8.95 -12.03 16.24
N GLU A 187 8.00 -12.47 15.40
CA GLU A 187 7.40 -11.68 14.34
C GLU A 187 6.62 -10.48 14.90
N VAL A 188 5.75 -10.70 15.88
CA VAL A 188 4.99 -9.61 16.54
C VAL A 188 5.94 -8.67 17.29
N ALA A 189 6.97 -9.21 17.96
CA ALA A 189 8.00 -8.39 18.59
C ALA A 189 8.76 -7.52 17.57
N THR A 190 9.05 -8.07 16.39
CA THR A 190 9.67 -7.32 15.28
C THR A 190 8.72 -6.23 14.77
N MET A 191 7.43 -6.52 14.62
CA MET A 191 6.43 -5.49 14.23
C MET A 191 6.38 -4.31 15.21
N ARG A 192 6.50 -4.56 16.53
CA ARG A 192 6.57 -3.49 17.53
C ARG A 192 7.83 -2.66 17.36
N THR A 193 8.99 -3.32 17.33
CA THR A 193 10.29 -2.63 17.29
C THR A 193 10.57 -1.94 15.95
N ALA A 194 10.01 -2.44 14.85
CA ALA A 194 10.09 -1.81 13.53
C ALA A 194 9.17 -0.58 13.39
N GLY A 195 8.30 -0.27 14.36
CA GLY A 195 7.46 0.92 14.36
C GLY A 195 6.15 0.78 13.58
N VAL A 196 5.60 -0.44 13.42
CA VAL A 196 4.30 -0.65 12.75
C VAL A 196 3.18 0.14 13.43
N ILE A 197 3.15 0.16 14.76
CA ILE A 197 2.13 0.88 15.53
C ILE A 197 2.23 2.40 15.25
N ASP A 198 3.44 2.96 15.31
CA ASP A 198 3.65 4.40 15.15
C ASP A 198 3.23 4.88 13.76
N VAL A 199 3.60 4.14 12.71
CA VAL A 199 3.22 4.50 11.35
C VAL A 199 1.70 4.36 11.12
N MET A 200 1.06 3.33 11.69
CA MET A 200 -0.40 3.17 11.60
C MET A 200 -1.13 4.31 12.34
N LEU A 201 -0.67 4.71 13.52
CA LEU A 201 -1.24 5.84 14.25
C LEU A 201 -1.07 7.15 13.46
N LYS A 202 0.08 7.37 12.82
CA LYS A 202 0.30 8.52 11.93
C LYS A 202 -0.67 8.53 10.75
N VAL A 203 -0.90 7.38 10.11
CA VAL A 203 -1.89 7.25 9.03
C VAL A 203 -3.29 7.55 9.56
N MET A 204 -3.68 6.99 10.70
CA MET A 204 -4.98 7.23 11.32
C MET A 204 -5.20 8.69 11.69
N GLN A 205 -4.15 9.40 12.10
CA GLN A 205 -4.22 10.84 12.38
C GLN A 205 -4.42 11.66 11.10
N HIS A 206 -3.73 11.30 10.01
CA HIS A 206 -3.88 12.00 8.72
C HIS A 206 -5.24 11.72 8.08
N HIS A 207 -5.68 10.47 8.09
CA HIS A 207 -6.94 9.99 7.51
C HIS A 207 -8.06 9.89 8.55
N ALA A 208 -8.08 10.77 9.56
CA ALA A 208 -8.97 10.67 10.72
C ALA A 208 -10.47 10.59 10.35
N TRP A 209 -10.85 11.16 9.20
CA TRP A 209 -12.22 11.16 8.69
C TRP A 209 -12.56 9.94 7.83
N ASP A 210 -11.57 9.19 7.35
CA ASP A 210 -11.80 7.92 6.65
C ASP A 210 -12.03 6.79 7.66
N GLN A 211 -13.28 6.65 8.09
CA GLN A 211 -13.67 5.62 9.05
C GLN A 211 -13.43 4.20 8.53
N THR A 212 -13.38 3.99 7.21
CA THR A 212 -13.11 2.66 6.63
C THR A 212 -11.65 2.28 6.82
N LEU A 213 -10.73 3.19 6.48
CA LEU A 213 -9.30 2.97 6.68
C LEU A 213 -8.96 2.87 8.16
N VAL A 214 -9.39 3.86 8.96
CA VAL A 214 -9.13 3.91 10.41
C VAL A 214 -9.74 2.68 11.12
N GLY A 215 -10.95 2.28 10.73
CA GLY A 215 -11.60 1.08 11.27
C GLY A 215 -10.79 -0.19 11.02
N LYS A 216 -10.27 -0.38 9.79
CA LYS A 216 -9.39 -1.52 9.47
C LYS A 216 -8.11 -1.52 10.28
N MET A 217 -7.48 -0.36 10.48
CA MET A 217 -6.26 -0.24 11.29
C MET A 217 -6.50 -0.57 12.77
N ARG A 218 -7.63 -0.14 13.33
CA ARG A 218 -8.03 -0.47 14.71
C ARG A 218 -8.23 -1.97 14.95
N VAL A 219 -8.56 -2.74 13.90
CA VAL A 219 -8.68 -4.21 14.00
C VAL A 219 -7.31 -4.88 14.13
N VAL A 220 -6.29 -4.34 13.47
CA VAL A 220 -4.95 -4.95 13.47
C VAL A 220 -4.15 -4.60 14.72
N LEU A 221 -4.25 -3.36 15.20
CA LEU A 221 -3.42 -2.86 16.32
C LEU A 221 -3.41 -3.78 17.56
N PRO A 222 -4.54 -4.33 18.05
CA PRO A 222 -4.54 -5.20 19.24
C PRO A 222 -3.75 -6.51 19.08
N PHE A 223 -3.56 -6.98 17.84
CA PHE A 223 -2.76 -8.19 17.58
C PHE A 223 -1.27 -7.91 17.65
N ILE A 224 -0.88 -6.65 17.46
CA ILE A 224 0.50 -6.20 17.52
C ILE A 224 0.79 -5.65 18.91
N GLN A 225 -0.14 -5.01 19.60
CA GLN A 225 0.09 -4.42 20.92
C GLN A 225 0.34 -5.46 22.02
N GLU A 226 1.12 -5.05 23.01
CA GLU A 226 1.27 -5.76 24.29
C GLU A 226 -0.04 -5.63 25.08
N ASP A 227 -0.40 -6.65 25.89
CA ASP A 227 -1.56 -6.56 26.81
C ASP A 227 -1.32 -5.53 27.91
#